data_AF-A0A1E4GJD4-F1
#
_entry.id   AF-A0A1E4GJD4-F1
#
_cell.length_a   1.000
_cell.length_b   1.000
_cell.length_c   1.000
_cell.angle_alpha   90.00
_cell.angle_beta   90.00
_cell.angle_gamma   90.00
#
_symmetry.space_group_name_H-M   'P 1'
#
loop_
_entity.id
_entity.type
_entity.pdbx_description
1 polymer ?
#
loop_
_entity_poly.entity_id
_entity_poly.type
_entity_poly.pdbx_seq_one_letter_code
_entity_poly.pdbx_strand_id
1 'polypeptide(L)' 'MTQDNSLQIKLRLKGGNGPNANWHWEVLDSTGKVLKTGSAVGPEHKAFATARIAKEKLEAAGN' A
#
# COMPACT_ATOMS: atom_id res chain seq x y z
N MET A 1 -4.52 8.19 -23.96
CA MET A 1 -5.02 6.88 -23.49
C MET A 1 -4.41 6.65 -22.12
N THR A 2 -5.13 6.97 -21.05
CA THR A 2 -4.67 6.73 -19.67
C THR A 2 -4.73 5.24 -19.40
N GLN A 3 -3.56 4.59 -19.46
CA GLN A 3 -3.43 3.21 -19.03
C GLN A 3 -3.81 3.19 -17.55
N ASP A 4 -4.98 2.61 -17.28
CA ASP A 4 -5.50 2.36 -15.94
C ASP A 4 -4.63 1.27 -15.30
N ASN A 5 -3.39 1.63 -14.95
CA ASN A 5 -2.51 0.81 -14.15
C ASN A 5 -2.96 0.93 -12.69
N SER A 6 -4.24 0.63 -12.44
CA SER A 6 -4.92 0.88 -11.17
C SER A 6 -4.45 -0.12 -10.12
N LEU A 7 -3.21 0.07 -9.67
CA LEU A 7 -2.68 -0.59 -8.49
C LEU A 7 -3.55 -0.18 -7.30
N GLN A 8 -4.14 -1.17 -6.66
CA GLN A 8 -5.00 -0.99 -5.50
C GLN A 8 -4.18 -1.06 -4.23
N ILE A 9 -4.41 -0.12 -3.31
CA ILE A 9 -3.79 -0.15 -1.98
C ILE A 9 -4.82 -0.67 -1.00
N LYS A 10 -4.52 -1.81 -0.37
CA LYS A 10 -5.33 -2.40 0.69
C LYS A 10 -4.62 -2.23 2.01
N LEU A 11 -5.28 -1.57 2.96
CA LEU A 11 -4.81 -1.41 4.33
C LEU A 11 -5.56 -2.37 5.25
N ARG A 12 -4.83 -2.99 6.15
CA ARG A 12 -5.37 -3.86 7.20
C ARG A 12 -4.68 -3.53 8.51
N LEU A 13 -5.45 -3.08 9.50
CA LEU A 13 -4.94 -2.95 10.86
C LEU A 13 -4.63 -4.34 11.40
N LYS A 14 -3.36 -4.62 11.69
CA LYS A 14 -2.91 -5.92 12.21
C LYS A 14 -3.07 -6.00 13.74
N GLY A 15 -3.01 -4.86 14.42
CA GLY A 15 -3.20 -4.76 15.86
C GLY A 15 -2.58 -3.50 16.44
N GLY A 16 -2.96 -3.15 17.67
CA GLY A 16 -2.57 -1.92 18.34
C GLY A 16 -3.57 -0.78 18.10
N ASN A 17 -3.58 0.19 19.01
CA ASN A 17 -4.46 1.36 18.96
C ASN A 17 -3.62 2.63 19.15
N GLY A 18 -3.94 3.69 18.42
CA GLY A 18 -3.22 4.97 18.47
C GLY A 18 -1.78 4.91 17.92
N PRO A 19 -0.79 5.52 18.60
CA PRO A 19 0.57 5.69 18.07
C PRO A 19 1.34 4.38 17.85
N ASN A 20 0.89 3.28 18.46
CA ASN A 20 1.47 1.93 18.32
C ASN A 20 0.62 1.02 17.40
N ALA A 21 -0.35 1.58 16.66
CA ALA A 21 -1.13 0.81 15.70
C ALA A 21 -0.20 0.28 14.60
N ASN A 22 -0.21 -1.03 14.38
CA ASN A 22 0.54 -1.66 13.31
C ASN A 22 -0.39 -1.92 12.13
N TRP A 23 -0.15 -1.20 11.05
CA TRP A 23 -0.90 -1.32 9.81
C TRP A 23 -0.12 -2.15 8.82
N HIS A 24 -0.75 -3.20 8.33
CA HIS A 24 -0.27 -3.92 7.18
C HIS A 24 -0.87 -3.29 5.93
N TRP A 25 -0.06 -3.10 4.90
CA TRP A 25 -0.52 -2.60 3.62
C TRP A 25 -0.06 -3.51 2.50
N GLU A 26 -0.90 -3.65 1.50
CA GLU A 26 -0.70 -4.52 0.34
C GLU A 26 -1.04 -3.72 -0.91
N VAL A 27 -0.13 -3.71 -1.88
CA VAL A 27 -0.35 -3.16 -3.21
C VAL A 27 -0.70 -4.33 -4.11
N LEU A 28 -1.93 -4.32 -4.60
CA LEU A 28 -2.45 -5.30 -5.53
C LEU A 28 -2.47 -4.69 -6.93
N ASP A 29 -2.22 -5.54 -7.92
CA ASP A 29 -2.42 -5.22 -9.31
C ASP A 29 -3.92 -5.15 -9.68
N SER A 30 -4.24 -4.65 -10.87
CA SER A 30 -5.58 -4.69 -11.48
C SER A 30 -6.22 -6.10 -11.48
N THR A 31 -5.38 -7.14 -11.52
CA THR A 31 -5.78 -8.55 -11.46
C THR A 31 -6.05 -9.08 -10.05
N GLY A 32 -5.87 -8.26 -9.02
CA GLY A 32 -5.94 -8.68 -7.61
C GLY A 32 -4.71 -9.44 -7.12
N LYS A 33 -3.63 -9.49 -7.91
CA LYS A 33 -2.35 -10.09 -7.50
C LYS A 33 -1.60 -9.14 -6.58
N VAL A 34 -1.18 -9.62 -5.41
CA VAL A 34 -0.31 -8.85 -4.52
C VAL A 34 1.06 -8.70 -5.17
N LEU A 35 1.40 -7.47 -5.56
CA LEU A 35 2.71 -7.12 -6.11
C LEU A 35 3.70 -6.76 -5.01
N LYS A 36 3.21 -6.13 -3.94
CA LYS A 36 4.05 -5.71 -2.82
C LYS A 36 3.27 -5.63 -1.54
N THR A 37 3.93 -5.92 -0.43
CA THR A 37 3.35 -5.79 0.91
C THR A 37 4.35 -5.09 1.81
N GLY A 38 3.84 -4.47 2.86
CA GLY A 38 4.66 -3.96 3.94
C GLY A 38 3.86 -3.74 5.20
N SER A 39 4.54 -3.28 6.23
CA SER A 39 3.94 -2.93 7.51
C SER A 39 4.48 -1.60 7.98
N ALA A 40 3.62 -0.77 8.56
CA ALA A 40 3.96 0.51 9.13
C ALA A 40 3.36 0.61 10.54
N VAL A 41 4.21 0.95 11.51
CA VAL A 41 3.77 1.25 12.87
C VAL A 41 3.47 2.75 12.96
N GLY A 42 2.28 3.09 13.41
CA GLY A 42 1.80 4.45 13.56
C GLY A 42 0.35 4.64 13.07
N PRO A 43 -0.08 5.89 12.88
CA PRO A 43 -1.42 6.20 12.40
C PRO A 43 -1.66 5.75 10.95
N GLU A 44 -2.93 5.54 10.59
CA GLU A 44 -3.37 5.03 9.28
C GLU A 44 -2.75 5.80 8.10
N HIS A 45 -2.67 7.13 8.19
CA HIS A 45 -2.11 7.97 7.13
C HIS A 45 -0.63 7.68 6.83
N LYS A 46 0.17 7.25 7.83
CA LYS A 46 1.57 6.86 7.59
C LYS A 46 1.63 5.57 6.80
N ALA A 47 0.79 4.61 7.15
CA ALA A 47 0.71 3.34 6.44
C ALA A 47 0.25 3.55 4.99
N PHE A 48 -0.75 4.40 4.77
CA PHE A 48 -1.18 4.79 3.43
C PHE A 48 -0.07 5.51 2.65
N ALA A 49 0.65 6.45 3.27
CA ALA A 49 1.75 7.16 2.62
C ALA A 49 2.87 6.20 2.17
N THR A 50 3.26 5.24 3.02
CA THR A 50 4.23 4.22 2.63
C THR A 50 3.73 3.34 1.48
N ALA A 51 2.47 2.88 1.56
CA ALA A 51 1.87 2.07 0.51
C ALA A 51 1.77 2.83 -0.82
N ARG A 52 1.46 4.12 -0.78
CA ARG A 52 1.42 5.01 -1.95
C ARG A 52 2.80 5.17 -2.58
N ILE A 53 3.84 5.44 -1.79
CA ILE A 53 5.22 5.54 -2.30
C ILE A 53 5.65 4.20 -2.94
N ALA A 54 5.28 3.07 -2.32
CA ALA A 54 5.56 1.76 -2.87
C ALA A 54 4.81 1.49 -4.19
N LYS A 55 3.54 1.89 -4.26
CA LYS A 55 2.73 1.89 -5.48
C LYS A 55 3.41 2.73 -6.58
N GLU A 56 3.70 4.00 -6.30
CA GLU A 56 4.32 4.91 -7.27
C GLU A 56 5.68 4.40 -7.77
N LYS A 57 6.50 3.83 -6.88
CA LYS A 57 7.77 3.18 -7.27
C LYS A 57 7.56 1.94 -8.15
N LEU A 58 6.52 1.15 -7.91
CA LEU A 58 6.17 0.01 -8.76
C LEU A 58 5.71 0.47 -10.14
N GLU A 59 4.87 1.50 -10.21
CA GLU A 59 4.44 2.08 -11.49
C GLU A 59 5.62 2.65 -12.27
N ALA A 60 6.54 3.35 -11.59
CA ALA A 60 7.73 3.91 -12.20
C ALA A 60 8.76 2.85 -12.63
N ALA A 61 8.81 1.69 -11.97
CA ALA A 61 9.73 0.60 -12.32
C ALA A 61 9.20 -0.32 -13.44
N GLY A 62 7.90 -0.26 -13.74
CA GLY A 62 7.26 -1.04 -14.80
C GLY A 62 7.23 -0.35 -16.17
N ASN A 63 7.79 0.86 -16.28
CA ASN A 63 7.83 1.67 -17.51
C ASN A 63 9.28 1.91 -17.95
#